data_AF-A0A9P0HDI8-F1
#
_entry.id   AF-A0A9P0HDI8-F1
#
_cell.length_a   1.000
_cell.length_b   1.000
_cell.length_c   1.000
_cell.angle_alpha   90.00
_cell.angle_beta   90.00
_cell.angle_gamma   90.00
#
_symmetry.space_group_name_H-M   'P 1'
#
loop_
_entity.id
_entity.type
_entity.pdbx_description
1 polymer ?
#
loop_
_entity_poly.entity_id
_entity_poly.type
_entity_poly.pdbx_seq_one_letter_code
_entity_poly.pdbx_strand_id
1 'polypeptide(L)'
;MGDSQIEEPQNTAVISINNQDYLNALLEMGIPEDIATQALSITNNESLELAATQALELMDGGNDDNWEDIIESYKMVFVVNSELGMGVGKTAAQVAHAAVGLYKNLMNKPEECEKLGFWQEEGF
;
A
#
# COMPACT_ATOMS: atom_id res chain seq x y z
N MET A 1 -5.06 62.12 23.98
CA MET A 1 -6.24 61.29 24.29
C MET A 1 -7.02 61.13 23.00
N GLY A 2 -7.05 59.90 22.47
CA GLY A 2 -7.69 59.58 21.20
C GLY A 2 -6.86 58.59 20.41
N ASP A 3 -6.62 57.41 20.98
CA ASP A 3 -6.11 56.24 20.27
C ASP A 3 -6.98 55.95 19.06
N SER A 4 -6.37 55.96 17.87
CA SER A 4 -6.94 55.40 16.66
C SER A 4 -6.30 54.02 16.47
N GLN A 5 -7.09 52.97 16.71
CA GLN A 5 -6.68 51.61 16.34
C GLN A 5 -6.68 51.50 14.82
N ILE A 6 -5.56 51.06 14.28
CA ILE A 6 -5.38 50.68 12.87
C ILE A 6 -5.31 49.15 12.85
N GLU A 7 -6.12 48.55 11.97
CA GLU A 7 -6.20 47.12 11.71
C GLU A 7 -4.97 46.56 10.96
N GLU A 8 -4.55 45.36 11.41
CA GLU A 8 -3.99 44.19 10.69
C GLU A 8 -2.64 44.23 9.92
N PRO A 9 -2.03 43.07 9.57
CA PRO A 9 -1.96 41.75 10.24
C PRO A 9 -0.52 41.18 10.26
N GLN A 10 -0.13 40.28 11.18
CA GLN A 10 1.07 39.43 10.99
C GLN A 10 0.88 38.03 11.60
N ASN A 11 0.19 37.18 10.84
CA ASN A 11 0.30 35.73 10.89
C ASN A 11 1.62 35.32 10.19
N THR A 12 2.33 34.28 10.67
CA THR A 12 3.14 33.27 9.89
C THR A 12 4.26 32.57 10.71
N ALA A 13 4.70 33.04 11.88
CA ALA A 13 5.90 32.46 12.52
C ALA A 13 5.68 31.30 13.51
N VAL A 14 4.45 30.85 13.77
CA VAL A 14 4.14 29.94 14.91
C VAL A 14 3.91 28.46 14.53
N ILE A 15 3.96 28.07 13.25
CA ILE A 15 3.48 26.74 12.83
C ILE A 15 4.61 25.68 12.80
N SER A 16 5.88 26.07 12.74
CA SER A 16 6.99 25.13 12.50
C SER A 16 7.65 24.57 13.76
N ILE A 17 7.27 25.02 14.96
CA ILE A 17 7.94 24.67 16.22
C ILE A 17 7.29 23.41 16.85
N ASN A 18 5.97 23.26 16.71
CA ASN A 18 5.20 22.25 17.44
C ASN A 18 5.48 20.79 17.05
N ASN A 19 5.90 20.52 15.81
CA ASN A 19 6.05 19.15 15.34
C ASN A 19 7.22 18.43 16.05
N GLN A 20 8.34 19.12 16.27
CA GLN A 20 9.50 18.55 16.94
C GLN A 20 9.27 18.34 18.45
N ASP A 21 8.56 19.25 19.11
CA ASP A 21 8.25 19.12 20.53
C ASP A 21 7.29 17.95 20.79
N TYR A 22 6.27 17.76 19.94
CA TYR A 22 5.36 16.62 20.06
C TYR A 22 6.06 15.30 19.70
N LEU A 23 6.91 15.29 18.68
CA LEU A 23 7.69 14.10 18.33
C LEU A 23 8.61 13.67 19.48
N ASN A 24 9.35 14.61 20.07
CA ASN A 24 10.21 14.33 21.22
C ASN A 24 9.42 13.82 22.43
N ALA A 25 8.26 14.42 22.74
CA ALA A 25 7.42 13.98 23.84
C ALA A 25 6.89 12.54 23.63
N LEU A 26 6.51 12.18 22.40
CA LEU A 26 6.07 10.82 22.07
C LEU A 26 7.25 9.82 22.21
N LEU A 27 8.45 10.19 21.76
CA LEU A 27 9.66 9.38 21.95
C LEU A 27 9.98 9.16 23.44
N GLU A 28 9.85 10.20 24.27
CA GLU A 28 10.02 10.10 25.73
C GLU A 28 8.99 9.19 26.40
N MET A 29 7.77 9.10 25.84
CA MET A 29 6.73 8.16 26.27
C MET A 29 7.01 6.71 25.84
N GLY A 30 8.09 6.46 25.10
CA GLY A 30 8.47 5.13 24.61
C GLY A 30 7.79 4.74 23.30
N ILE A 31 7.18 5.70 22.60
CA ILE A 31 6.58 5.50 21.28
C ILE A 31 7.71 5.56 20.24
N PRO A 32 7.84 4.58 19.34
CA PRO A 32 8.90 4.58 18.34
C PRO A 32 8.69 5.71 17.31
N GLU A 33 9.80 6.21 16.75
CA GLU A 33 9.83 7.38 15.88
C GLU A 33 8.95 7.25 14.63
N ASP A 34 8.90 6.04 14.05
CA ASP A 34 8.09 5.75 12.87
C ASP A 34 6.58 5.88 13.16
N ILE A 35 6.14 5.40 14.33
CA ILE A 35 4.74 5.51 14.75
C ILE A 35 4.41 6.93 15.18
N ALA A 36 5.30 7.60 15.91
CA ALA A 36 5.09 8.98 16.34
C ALA A 36 4.95 9.93 15.14
N THR A 37 5.78 9.74 14.10
CA THR A 37 5.72 10.54 12.87
C THR A 37 4.42 10.31 12.08
N GLN A 38 3.98 9.04 12.00
CA GLN A 38 2.72 8.68 11.34
C GLN A 38 1.52 9.23 12.10
N ALA A 39 1.49 9.06 13.43
CA ALA A 39 0.44 9.59 14.28
C ALA A 39 0.32 11.12 14.16
N LEU A 40 1.44 11.85 14.22
CA LEU A 40 1.44 13.31 14.07
C LEU A 40 0.96 13.77 12.69
N SER A 41 1.25 12.98 11.65
CA SER A 41 0.79 13.25 10.29
C SER A 41 -0.72 13.03 10.14
N ILE A 42 -1.25 11.95 10.74
CA ILE A 42 -2.69 11.63 10.74
C ILE A 42 -3.48 12.66 11.54
N THR A 43 -2.98 13.06 12.72
CA THR A 43 -3.65 14.01 13.60
C THR A 43 -3.35 15.47 13.23
N ASN A 44 -2.67 15.72 12.11
CA ASN A 44 -2.28 17.04 11.61
C ASN A 44 -1.61 17.93 12.69
N ASN A 45 -0.84 17.32 13.61
CA ASN A 45 -0.22 17.99 14.76
C ASN A 45 -1.20 18.81 15.63
N GLU A 46 -2.47 18.39 15.72
CA GLU A 46 -3.49 19.14 16.47
C GLU A 46 -3.24 19.15 17.98
N SER A 47 -2.83 18.01 18.57
CA SER A 47 -2.54 17.88 20.00
C SER A 47 -1.65 16.67 20.28
N LEU A 48 -0.84 16.73 21.35
CA LEU A 48 0.02 15.63 21.79
C LEU A 48 -0.82 14.41 22.22
N GLU A 49 -1.92 14.65 22.95
CA GLU A 49 -2.79 13.59 23.46
C GLU A 49 -3.49 12.83 22.34
N LEU A 50 -3.89 13.55 21.29
CA LEU A 50 -4.50 12.95 20.11
C LEU A 50 -3.47 12.11 19.35
N ALA A 51 -2.25 12.64 19.16
CA ALA A 51 -1.15 11.90 18.54
C ALA A 51 -0.73 10.68 19.38
N ALA A 52 -0.72 10.77 20.71
CA ALA A 52 -0.41 9.66 21.60
C ALA A 52 -1.47 8.55 21.52
N THR A 53 -2.75 8.93 21.48
CA THR A 53 -3.86 7.97 21.31
C THR A 53 -3.74 7.27 19.96
N GLN A 54 -3.54 8.03 18.88
CA GLN A 54 -3.37 7.48 17.53
C GLN A 54 -2.15 6.57 17.43
N ALA A 55 -1.04 6.94 18.07
CA ALA A 55 0.17 6.14 18.11
C ALA A 55 -0.06 4.80 18.84
N LEU A 56 -0.81 4.80 19.95
CA LEU A 56 -1.20 3.56 20.63
C LEU A 56 -2.09 2.69 19.76
N GLU A 57 -3.01 3.27 18.99
CA GLU A 57 -3.82 2.52 18.01
C GLU A 57 -2.96 1.92 16.88
N LEU A 58 -1.95 2.64 16.40
CA LEU A 58 -1.00 2.10 15.41
C LEU A 58 -0.08 1.01 15.97
N MET A 59 0.16 1.00 17.28
CA MET A 59 0.97 -0.02 17.97
C MET A 59 0.16 -1.26 18.38
N ASP A 60 -1.10 -1.08 18.79
CA ASP A 60 -2.00 -2.15 19.24
C ASP A 60 -2.75 -2.79 18.04
N GLY A 61 -3.12 -1.95 17.07
CA GLY A 61 -3.64 -2.35 15.77
C GLY A 61 -2.50 -2.74 14.85
N GLY A 62 -1.97 -3.95 15.05
CA GLY A 62 -1.10 -4.59 14.07
C GLY A 62 -1.84 -4.79 12.76
N ASN A 63 -1.93 -3.74 11.94
CA ASN A 63 -2.18 -3.67 10.51
C ASN A 63 -2.84 -4.93 9.89
N ASP A 64 -4.00 -5.35 10.41
CA ASP A 64 -4.84 -6.43 9.85
C ASP A 64 -5.86 -5.87 8.84
N ASP A 65 -5.93 -4.53 8.73
CA ASP A 65 -6.75 -3.79 7.78
C ASP A 65 -5.98 -3.35 6.52
N ASN A 66 -4.75 -3.85 6.28
CA ASN A 66 -4.15 -3.74 4.93
C ASN A 66 -4.67 -4.84 3.98
N TRP A 67 -6.00 -4.93 3.89
CA TRP A 67 -6.68 -5.69 2.84
C TRP A 67 -6.76 -4.90 1.52
N GLU A 68 -6.50 -3.58 1.56
CA GLU A 68 -6.57 -2.70 0.39
C GLU A 68 -5.39 -2.88 -0.58
N ASP A 69 -4.27 -3.48 -0.16
CA ASP A 69 -3.09 -3.74 -1.02
C ASP A 69 -2.99 -5.19 -1.54
N ILE A 70 -4.01 -6.05 -1.39
CA ILE A 70 -4.00 -7.36 -2.07
C ILE A 70 -4.23 -7.14 -3.56
N ILE A 71 -3.17 -6.80 -4.28
CA ILE A 71 -3.15 -6.79 -5.73
C ILE A 71 -3.36 -8.24 -6.19
N GLU A 72 -4.54 -8.53 -6.71
CA GLU A 72 -4.84 -9.83 -7.31
C GLU A 72 -3.93 -10.04 -8.53
N SER A 73 -2.88 -10.85 -8.34
CA SER A 73 -1.95 -11.23 -9.41
C SER A 73 -2.28 -12.62 -9.93
N TYR A 74 -2.18 -12.78 -11.24
CA TYR A 74 -2.56 -14.01 -11.93
C TYR A 74 -1.34 -14.60 -12.65
N LYS A 75 -1.25 -15.92 -12.75
CA LYS A 75 -0.17 -16.59 -13.48
C LYS A 75 -0.64 -17.87 -14.17
N MET A 76 -0.06 -18.14 -15.33
CA MET A 76 -0.28 -19.38 -16.08
C MET A 76 0.86 -20.38 -15.80
N VAL A 77 0.53 -21.56 -15.27
CA VAL A 77 1.52 -22.58 -14.89
C VAL A 77 1.29 -23.87 -15.69
N PHE A 78 2.35 -24.39 -16.29
CA PHE A 78 2.32 -25.66 -17.03
C PHE A 78 3.10 -26.73 -16.30
N VAL A 79 2.45 -27.85 -16.02
CA VAL A 79 3.09 -29.03 -15.44
C VAL A 79 3.44 -30.00 -16.57
N VAL A 80 4.71 -30.35 -16.68
CA VAL A 80 5.22 -31.28 -17.70
C VAL A 80 5.69 -32.55 -17.00
N ASN A 81 5.25 -33.72 -17.49
CA ASN A 81 5.79 -35.00 -17.05
C ASN A 81 7.19 -35.22 -17.65
N SER A 82 8.22 -35.11 -16.81
CA SER A 82 9.62 -35.31 -17.21
C SER A 82 9.99 -36.78 -17.48
N GLU A 83 9.24 -37.75 -16.97
CA GLU A 83 9.50 -39.18 -17.18
C GLU A 83 9.31 -39.61 -18.64
N LEU A 84 8.53 -38.85 -19.42
CA LEU A 84 8.38 -39.10 -20.86
C LEU A 84 9.66 -38.89 -21.68
N GLY A 85 10.73 -38.33 -21.09
CA GLY A 85 12.02 -38.15 -21.77
C GLY A 85 11.95 -37.23 -22.99
N MET A 86 11.00 -36.29 -23.00
CA MET A 86 10.87 -35.33 -24.10
C MET A 86 12.06 -34.37 -24.13
N GLY A 87 12.71 -34.26 -25.30
CA GLY A 87 13.71 -33.23 -25.53
C GLY A 87 13.12 -31.82 -25.43
N VAL A 88 13.96 -30.83 -25.11
CA VAL A 88 13.57 -29.43 -24.83
C VAL A 88 12.67 -28.85 -25.93
N GLY A 89 12.96 -29.11 -27.21
CA GLY A 89 12.14 -28.62 -28.32
C GLY A 89 10.71 -29.19 -28.35
N LYS A 90 10.54 -30.48 -28.02
CA LYS A 90 9.21 -31.10 -27.94
C LYS A 90 8.45 -30.57 -26.74
N THR A 91 9.12 -30.46 -25.60
CA THR A 91 8.52 -29.88 -24.38
C THR A 91 8.07 -28.44 -24.62
N ALA A 92 8.90 -27.61 -25.23
CA ALA A 92 8.56 -26.23 -25.56
C ALA A 92 7.34 -26.15 -26.51
N ALA A 93 7.32 -27.00 -27.55
CA ALA A 93 6.17 -27.06 -28.45
C ALA A 93 4.88 -27.47 -27.72
N GLN A 94 4.92 -28.48 -26.86
CA GLN A 94 3.74 -28.91 -26.10
C GLN A 94 3.24 -27.82 -25.15
N VAL A 95 4.15 -27.14 -24.43
CA VAL A 95 3.80 -26.02 -23.55
C VAL A 95 3.19 -24.86 -24.35
N ALA A 96 3.76 -24.50 -25.51
CA ALA A 96 3.21 -23.46 -26.37
C ALA A 96 1.80 -23.82 -26.88
N HIS A 97 1.59 -25.07 -27.29
CA HIS A 97 0.26 -25.55 -27.69
C HIS A 97 -0.74 -25.48 -26.52
N ALA A 98 -0.32 -25.89 -25.32
CA ALA A 98 -1.15 -25.82 -24.12
C ALA A 98 -1.49 -24.37 -23.76
N ALA A 99 -0.54 -23.44 -23.88
CA ALA A 99 -0.75 -22.03 -23.57
C ALA A 99 -1.78 -21.37 -24.49
N VAL A 100 -1.61 -21.52 -25.80
CA VAL A 100 -2.58 -20.99 -26.77
C VAL A 100 -3.94 -21.67 -26.62
N GLY A 101 -3.95 -22.97 -26.33
CA GLY A 101 -5.18 -23.72 -26.09
C GLY A 101 -5.94 -23.25 -24.84
N LEU A 102 -5.22 -23.03 -23.74
CA LEU A 102 -5.78 -22.53 -22.49
C LEU A 102 -6.30 -21.11 -22.65
N TYR A 103 -5.52 -20.21 -23.27
CA TYR A 103 -5.95 -18.84 -23.54
C TYR A 103 -7.28 -18.80 -24.30
N LYS A 104 -7.39 -19.56 -25.40
CA LYS A 104 -8.64 -19.67 -26.17
C LYS A 104 -9.79 -20.25 -25.36
N ASN A 105 -9.52 -21.21 -24.48
CA ASN A 105 -10.54 -21.81 -23.62
C ASN A 105 -11.07 -20.78 -22.59
N LEU A 106 -10.16 -20.02 -21.96
CA LEU A 106 -10.51 -18.99 -20.98
C LEU A 106 -11.28 -17.82 -21.62
N MET A 107 -10.94 -17.41 -22.84
CA MET A 107 -11.72 -16.40 -23.58
C MET A 107 -13.20 -16.79 -23.81
N ASN A 108 -13.51 -18.08 -23.82
CA ASN A 108 -14.88 -18.57 -24.00
C ASN A 108 -15.64 -18.72 -22.67
N LYS A 109 -15.01 -18.41 -21.53
CA LYS A 109 -15.59 -18.49 -20.20
C LYS A 109 -15.72 -17.09 -19.59
N PRO A 110 -16.94 -16.55 -19.47
CA PRO A 110 -17.14 -15.17 -19.02
C PRO A 110 -16.58 -14.92 -17.62
N GLU A 111 -16.67 -15.90 -16.70
CA GLU A 111 -16.12 -15.77 -15.34
C GLU A 111 -14.58 -15.72 -15.26
N GLU A 112 -13.88 -16.19 -16.29
CA GLU A 112 -12.40 -16.19 -16.33
C GLU A 112 -11.83 -15.06 -17.20
N CYS A 113 -12.69 -14.36 -17.95
CA CYS A 113 -12.28 -13.33 -18.90
C CYS A 113 -11.69 -12.09 -18.20
N GLU A 114 -12.24 -11.74 -17.03
CA GLU A 114 -11.73 -10.63 -16.20
C GLU A 114 -10.33 -10.95 -15.67
N LYS A 115 -10.12 -12.14 -15.10
CA LYS A 115 -8.81 -12.61 -14.62
C LYS A 115 -7.79 -12.70 -15.75
N LEU A 116 -8.23 -13.11 -16.94
CA LEU A 116 -7.40 -13.14 -18.13
C LEU A 116 -6.97 -11.72 -18.53
N GLY A 117 -7.86 -10.73 -18.42
CA GLY A 117 -7.56 -9.32 -18.64
C GLY A 117 -6.44 -8.83 -17.72
N PHE A 118 -6.57 -9.03 -16.41
CA PHE A 118 -5.52 -8.66 -15.44
C PHE A 118 -4.18 -9.32 -15.76
N TRP A 119 -4.19 -10.62 -16.09
CA TRP A 119 -2.97 -11.34 -16.47
C TRP A 119 -2.28 -10.76 -17.72
N GLN A 120 -3.05 -10.26 -18.70
CA GLN A 120 -2.50 -9.63 -19.91
C GLN A 120 -1.92 -8.24 -19.64
N GLU A 121 -2.54 -7.47 -18.75
CA GLU A 121 -2.06 -6.13 -18.36
C GLU A 121 -0.70 -6.19 -17.66
N GLU A 122 -0.35 -7.31 -17.01
CA GLU A 122 0.98 -7.57 -16.46
C GLU A 122 2.06 -7.89 -17.51
N GLY A 123 1.70 -7.91 -18.81
CA GLY A 123 2.65 -8.00 -19.92
C GLY A 123 2.87 -9.40 -20.49
N PHE A 124 1.90 -10.31 -20.33
CA PHE A 124 1.94 -11.68 -20.84
C PHE A 124 1.01 -11.94 -22.03
#